data_AF-A0AA36J0U4-F1
#
_entry.id   AF-A0AA36J0U4-F1
#
_cell.length_a   1.000
_cell.length_b   1.000
_cell.length_c   1.000
_cell.angle_alpha   90.00
_cell.angle_beta   90.00
_cell.angle_gamma   90.00
#
_symmetry.space_group_name_H-M   'P 1'
#
loop_
_entity.id
_entity.type
_entity.pdbx_description
1 polymer ?
#
loop_
_entity_poly.entity_id
_entity_poly.type
_entity_poly.pdbx_seq_one_letter_code
_entity_poly.pdbx_strand_id
1 'polypeptide(L)'
;MCSDSSSSRSRNRNTCCAEVLHFGSKVGADLENIVYYRGDESHYMIMTPSKQCLVEKGCLAAAESLDGAPLLREDNVDLENLKSLAKEVAQHFGLPTLLTAEQSALIFDFSDTKRHEQAMLFQDADGEGAPLPISLAGDALLEPFWPTGLGCIRGFLGGLDSVACLSTWFKTGDRDQALAKAERAYRALKSVDSQTKDMTLKPDSEWRIEPATRYRHM
;
A
#
# COMPACT_ATOMS: atom_id res chain seq x y z
N MET A 1 -39.48 26.19 -10.58
CA MET A 1 -38.34 26.97 -11.12
C MET A 1 -37.20 26.90 -10.11
N CYS A 2 -36.29 25.96 -10.30
CA CYS A 2 -34.90 26.08 -9.88
C CYS A 2 -34.11 25.32 -10.94
N SER A 3 -33.22 26.08 -11.57
CA SER A 3 -32.62 25.87 -12.89
C SER A 3 -31.54 24.81 -12.90
N ASP A 4 -31.57 24.00 -13.97
CA ASP A 4 -30.43 23.28 -14.51
C ASP A 4 -29.21 24.21 -14.63
N SER A 5 -28.06 23.73 -14.16
CA SER A 5 -26.75 24.18 -14.62
C SER A 5 -25.86 22.97 -14.84
N SER A 6 -26.05 22.37 -16.02
CA SER A 6 -25.16 21.40 -16.63
C SER A 6 -23.80 22.05 -16.92
N SER A 7 -22.85 21.88 -15.99
CA SER A 7 -21.43 22.14 -16.26
C SER A 7 -20.81 20.87 -16.85
N SER A 8 -20.79 20.80 -18.19
CA SER A 8 -20.05 19.80 -18.94
C SER A 8 -18.54 20.04 -18.79
N ARG A 9 -17.95 19.57 -17.68
CA ARG A 9 -16.50 19.35 -17.62
C ARG A 9 -16.21 18.06 -18.36
N SER A 10 -15.52 18.16 -19.51
CA SER A 10 -14.94 17.01 -20.18
C SER A 10 -13.95 16.34 -19.22
N ARG A 11 -14.41 15.32 -18.50
CA ARG A 11 -13.53 14.47 -17.69
C ARG A 11 -12.62 13.74 -18.67
N ASN A 12 -11.31 13.95 -18.50
CA ASN A 12 -10.28 13.22 -19.21
C ASN A 12 -10.55 11.72 -18.99
N ARG A 13 -10.79 10.97 -20.07
CA ARG A 13 -11.24 9.56 -20.00
C ARG A 13 -10.16 8.58 -19.53
N ASN A 14 -8.96 9.04 -19.21
CA ASN A 14 -7.80 8.19 -18.90
C ASN A 14 -7.33 8.25 -17.44
N THR A 15 -8.13 8.80 -16.52
CA THR A 15 -7.75 8.88 -15.10
C THR A 15 -8.66 8.01 -14.26
N CYS A 16 -8.08 7.01 -13.61
CA CYS A 16 -8.72 6.28 -12.52
C CYS A 16 -9.14 7.30 -11.45
N CYS A 17 -10.44 7.46 -11.22
CA CYS A 17 -10.95 8.37 -10.20
C CYS A 17 -11.05 7.62 -8.87
N ALA A 18 -10.29 8.07 -7.87
CA ALA A 18 -10.44 7.64 -6.49
C ALA A 18 -11.48 8.54 -5.82
N GLU A 19 -12.51 7.94 -5.23
CA GLU A 19 -13.50 8.64 -4.44
C GLU A 19 -13.51 8.07 -3.01
N VAL A 20 -13.39 8.96 -2.02
CA VAL A 20 -13.58 8.60 -0.60
C VAL A 20 -15.06 8.75 -0.29
N LEU A 21 -15.71 7.63 0.04
CA LEU A 21 -17.13 7.59 0.33
C LEU A 21 -17.35 7.91 1.81
N HIS A 22 -18.26 8.83 2.10
CA HIS A 22 -18.53 9.27 3.47
C HIS A 22 -19.75 8.53 4.03
N PHE A 23 -19.68 8.18 5.32
CA PHE A 23 -20.74 7.44 5.99
C PHE A 23 -22.04 8.25 6.13
N GLY A 24 -23.10 7.82 5.46
CA GLY A 24 -24.47 8.05 5.88
C GLY A 24 -24.86 6.95 6.87
N SER A 25 -25.56 7.29 7.95
CA SER A 25 -25.93 6.35 9.00
C SER A 25 -26.63 5.08 8.47
N LYS A 26 -26.04 3.91 8.78
CA LYS A 26 -26.51 2.53 8.56
C LYS A 26 -26.25 1.93 7.16
N VAL A 27 -24.98 1.63 6.87
CA VAL A 27 -24.57 0.74 5.74
C VAL A 27 -24.95 -0.74 6.01
N GLY A 28 -25.53 -1.08 7.16
CA GLY A 28 -25.71 -2.49 7.56
C GLY A 28 -24.38 -3.18 7.90
N ALA A 29 -23.26 -2.50 7.70
CA ALA A 29 -21.91 -2.88 8.08
C ALA A 29 -21.25 -1.72 8.86
N ASP A 30 -20.46 -2.07 9.87
CA ASP A 30 -19.66 -1.14 10.65
C ASP A 30 -18.24 -1.09 10.05
N LEU A 31 -17.91 0.03 9.40
CA LEU A 31 -16.66 0.23 8.65
C LEU A 31 -15.93 1.46 9.16
N GLU A 32 -14.62 1.37 9.29
CA GLU A 32 -13.75 2.50 9.61
C GLU A 32 -13.44 3.36 8.37
N ASN A 33 -13.23 2.70 7.22
CA ASN A 33 -12.89 3.36 5.96
C ASN A 33 -13.38 2.56 4.76
N ILE A 34 -13.62 3.25 3.65
CA ILE A 34 -13.89 2.68 2.33
C ILE A 34 -13.28 3.56 1.24
N VAL A 35 -12.57 2.92 0.31
CA VAL A 35 -11.97 3.56 -0.86
C VAL A 35 -12.46 2.85 -2.11
N TYR A 36 -12.93 3.63 -3.09
CA TYR A 36 -13.38 3.11 -4.37
C TYR A 36 -12.59 3.74 -5.52
N TYR A 37 -12.10 2.87 -6.39
CA TYR A 37 -11.38 3.22 -7.60
C TYR A 37 -12.19 2.76 -8.81
N ARG A 38 -12.45 3.70 -9.72
CA ARG A 38 -13.11 3.44 -10.99
C ARG A 38 -12.10 3.47 -12.13
N GLY A 39 -11.81 2.31 -12.70
CA GLY A 39 -11.13 2.17 -13.99
C GLY A 39 -12.12 1.93 -15.14
N ASP A 40 -11.60 1.91 -16.36
CA ASP A 40 -12.39 1.60 -17.56
C ASP A 40 -12.73 0.10 -17.64
N GLU A 41 -11.80 -0.76 -17.21
CA GLU A 41 -11.92 -2.22 -17.28
C GLU A 41 -12.34 -2.86 -15.95
N SER A 42 -12.18 -2.14 -14.83
CA SER A 42 -12.42 -2.71 -13.50
C SER A 42 -12.88 -1.68 -12.47
N HIS A 43 -13.66 -2.16 -11.51
CA HIS A 43 -14.12 -1.45 -10.34
C HIS A 43 -13.47 -2.09 -9.13
N TYR A 44 -12.74 -1.31 -8.34
CA TYR A 44 -11.99 -1.82 -7.20
C TYR A 44 -12.40 -1.10 -5.91
N MET A 45 -12.71 -1.88 -4.88
CA MET A 45 -13.17 -1.37 -3.59
C MET A 45 -12.32 -1.99 -2.48
N ILE A 46 -11.80 -1.14 -1.59
CA ILE A 46 -11.17 -1.54 -0.34
C ILE A 46 -12.05 -1.02 0.80
N MET A 47 -12.30 -1.83 1.81
CA MET A 47 -13.00 -1.41 3.02
C MET A 47 -12.35 -2.00 4.26
N THR A 48 -12.49 -1.32 5.39
CA THR A 48 -11.98 -1.75 6.70
C THR A 48 -13.15 -1.98 7.66
N PRO A 49 -13.81 -3.15 7.61
CA PRO A 49 -14.87 -3.50 8.55
C PRO A 49 -14.32 -3.80 9.95
N SER A 50 -15.10 -3.50 11.00
CA SER A 50 -14.74 -3.91 12.36
C SER A 50 -14.81 -5.43 12.50
N LYS A 51 -13.99 -6.01 13.41
CA LYS A 51 -14.01 -7.46 13.68
C LYS A 51 -15.40 -7.96 14.07
N GLN A 52 -16.10 -7.17 14.89
CA GLN A 52 -17.46 -7.49 15.33
C GLN A 52 -18.43 -7.53 14.15
N CYS A 53 -18.34 -6.58 13.22
CA CYS A 53 -19.13 -6.59 11.99
C CYS A 53 -18.88 -7.87 11.17
N LEU A 54 -17.62 -8.29 11.03
CA LEU A 54 -17.28 -9.49 10.27
C LEU A 54 -17.88 -10.76 10.89
N VAL A 55 -17.92 -10.86 12.22
CA VAL A 55 -18.57 -11.99 12.92
C VAL A 55 -20.09 -11.93 12.77
N GLU A 56 -20.71 -10.77 12.96
CA GLU A 56 -22.16 -10.60 12.82
C GLU A 56 -22.65 -10.89 11.40
N LYS A 57 -21.80 -10.65 10.40
CA LYS A 57 -22.04 -10.97 8.99
C LYS A 57 -21.64 -12.39 8.60
N GLY A 58 -21.15 -13.20 9.55
CA GLY A 58 -20.69 -14.56 9.30
C GLY A 58 -19.46 -14.67 8.41
N CYS A 59 -18.74 -13.56 8.17
CA CYS A 59 -17.50 -13.54 7.41
C CYS A 59 -16.34 -14.15 8.21
N LEU A 60 -16.37 -14.00 9.55
CA LEU A 60 -15.47 -14.66 10.48
C LEU A 60 -16.25 -15.55 11.44
N ALA A 61 -15.74 -16.76 11.73
CA ALA A 61 -16.35 -17.63 12.73
C ALA A 61 -16.11 -17.12 14.16
N ALA A 62 -14.96 -16.47 14.41
CA ALA A 62 -14.64 -15.81 15.67
C ALA A 62 -13.85 -14.51 15.45
N ALA A 63 -14.03 -13.54 16.34
CA ALA A 63 -13.33 -12.24 16.31
C ALA A 63 -11.89 -12.31 16.85
N GLU A 64 -11.57 -13.35 17.62
CA GLU A 64 -10.29 -13.48 18.31
C GLU A 64 -9.45 -14.62 17.77
N SER A 65 -8.14 -14.42 17.85
CA SER A 65 -7.16 -15.48 17.61
C SER A 65 -7.32 -16.58 18.67
N LEU A 66 -7.32 -17.84 18.22
CA LEU A 66 -7.26 -19.00 19.11
C LEU A 66 -5.81 -19.47 19.14
N ASP A 67 -5.24 -19.61 20.33
CA ASP A 67 -3.89 -20.14 20.57
C ASP A 67 -2.75 -19.45 19.79
N GLY A 68 -2.90 -18.14 19.52
CA GLY A 68 -1.92 -17.35 18.78
C GLY A 68 -1.89 -17.61 17.27
N ALA A 69 -2.84 -18.41 16.75
CA ALA A 69 -2.99 -18.60 15.32
C ALA A 69 -3.49 -17.31 14.63
N PRO A 70 -3.10 -17.04 13.37
CA PRO A 70 -3.61 -15.88 12.64
C PRO A 70 -5.14 -15.82 12.63
N LEU A 71 -5.71 -14.63 12.76
CA LEU A 71 -7.17 -14.44 12.75
C LEU A 71 -7.79 -14.84 11.41
N LEU A 72 -7.11 -14.51 10.30
CA LEU A 72 -7.58 -14.74 8.93
C LEU A 72 -7.16 -16.10 8.35
N ARG A 73 -7.05 -17.12 9.20
CA ARG A 73 -6.84 -18.50 8.76
C ARG A 73 -8.04 -19.02 7.98
N GLU A 74 -7.80 -19.94 7.04
CA GLU A 74 -8.80 -20.42 6.08
C GLU A 74 -10.05 -21.00 6.75
N ASP A 75 -9.92 -21.71 7.87
CA ASP A 75 -11.02 -22.29 8.64
C ASP A 75 -11.82 -21.25 9.45
N ASN A 76 -11.31 -20.03 9.61
CA ASN A 76 -12.01 -18.95 10.31
C ASN A 76 -12.67 -17.95 9.34
N VAL A 77 -12.46 -18.08 8.02
CA VAL A 77 -12.92 -17.11 7.01
C VAL A 77 -13.95 -17.76 6.07
N ASP A 78 -15.12 -17.12 5.94
CA ASP A 78 -16.13 -17.50 4.95
C ASP A 78 -16.08 -16.54 3.75
N LEU A 79 -15.55 -17.02 2.62
CA LEU A 79 -15.39 -16.23 1.40
C LEU A 79 -16.72 -15.85 0.74
N GLU A 80 -17.78 -16.65 0.90
CA GLU A 80 -19.08 -16.36 0.31
C GLU A 80 -19.83 -15.27 1.09
N ASN A 81 -19.72 -15.29 2.42
CA ASN A 81 -20.20 -14.20 3.27
C ASN A 81 -19.40 -12.92 3.04
N LEU A 82 -18.08 -13.00 2.81
CA LEU A 82 -17.27 -11.83 2.43
C LEU A 82 -17.72 -11.22 1.09
N LYS A 83 -17.98 -12.04 0.07
CA LYS A 83 -18.55 -11.56 -1.21
C LYS A 83 -19.91 -10.91 -1.01
N SER A 84 -20.75 -11.49 -0.16
CA SER A 84 -22.09 -10.98 0.14
C SER A 84 -22.01 -9.62 0.85
N LEU A 85 -21.13 -9.48 1.85
CA LEU A 85 -20.87 -8.21 2.53
C LEU A 85 -20.33 -7.15 1.57
N ALA A 86 -19.36 -7.49 0.72
CA ALA A 86 -18.83 -6.56 -0.27
C ALA A 86 -19.91 -6.07 -1.24
N LYS A 87 -20.82 -6.95 -1.67
CA LYS A 87 -21.97 -6.57 -2.52
C LYS A 87 -22.97 -5.67 -1.80
N GLU A 88 -23.28 -5.95 -0.53
CA GLU A 88 -24.17 -5.13 0.29
C GLU A 88 -23.62 -3.70 0.43
N VAL A 89 -22.34 -3.58 0.77
CA VAL A 89 -21.64 -2.29 0.88
C VAL A 89 -21.61 -1.57 -0.46
N ALA A 90 -21.23 -2.26 -1.54
CA ALA A 90 -21.24 -1.70 -2.89
C ALA A 90 -22.63 -1.20 -3.30
N GLN A 91 -23.69 -1.99 -3.04
CA GLN A 91 -25.07 -1.62 -3.33
C GLN A 91 -25.50 -0.38 -2.56
N HIS A 92 -25.13 -0.27 -1.27
CA HIS A 92 -25.44 0.90 -0.45
C HIS A 92 -24.90 2.20 -1.05
N PHE A 93 -23.67 2.15 -1.58
CA PHE A 93 -23.02 3.30 -2.22
C PHE A 93 -23.36 3.45 -3.71
N GLY A 94 -24.28 2.64 -4.25
CA GLY A 94 -24.66 2.68 -5.67
C GLY A 94 -23.54 2.25 -6.63
N LEU A 95 -22.61 1.43 -6.15
CA LEU A 95 -21.50 0.89 -6.93
C LEU A 95 -21.93 -0.38 -7.69
N PRO A 96 -21.18 -0.76 -8.76
CA PRO A 96 -21.41 -2.05 -9.42
C PRO A 96 -21.23 -3.23 -8.47
N THR A 97 -22.16 -4.19 -8.54
CA THR A 97 -22.20 -5.37 -7.65
C THR A 97 -21.93 -6.70 -8.37
N LEU A 98 -21.78 -6.66 -9.69
CA LEU A 98 -21.45 -7.83 -10.48
C LEU A 98 -19.98 -8.21 -10.27
N LEU A 99 -19.75 -9.40 -9.73
CA LEU A 99 -18.44 -10.02 -9.66
C LEU A 99 -18.31 -11.00 -10.83
N THR A 100 -17.20 -10.96 -11.57
CA THR A 100 -16.87 -11.99 -12.55
C THR A 100 -16.60 -13.33 -11.85
N ALA A 101 -16.64 -14.44 -12.60
CA ALA A 101 -16.38 -15.77 -12.03
C ALA A 101 -14.98 -15.91 -11.38
N GLU A 102 -14.04 -15.08 -11.83
CA GLU A 102 -12.65 -15.02 -11.33
C GLU A 102 -12.49 -14.01 -10.18
N GLN A 103 -13.47 -13.13 -9.96
CA GLN A 103 -13.42 -12.13 -8.89
C GLN A 103 -13.91 -12.71 -7.57
N SER A 104 -13.00 -12.79 -6.60
CA SER A 104 -13.32 -13.08 -5.21
C SER A 104 -13.18 -11.83 -4.35
N ALA A 105 -13.95 -11.78 -3.25
CA ALA A 105 -13.55 -10.97 -2.12
C ALA A 105 -12.31 -11.60 -1.48
N LEU A 106 -11.35 -10.76 -1.11
CA LEU A 106 -10.16 -11.14 -0.35
C LEU A 106 -10.16 -10.35 0.95
N ILE A 107 -9.60 -10.94 2.01
CA ILE A 107 -9.46 -10.30 3.31
C ILE A 107 -7.98 -10.30 3.70
N PHE A 108 -7.51 -9.18 4.25
CA PHE A 108 -6.14 -8.95 4.66
C PHE A 108 -6.11 -8.36 6.07
N ASP A 109 -5.08 -8.71 6.84
CA ASP A 109 -4.87 -8.18 8.19
C ASP A 109 -3.99 -6.93 8.12
N PHE A 110 -4.54 -5.79 8.53
CA PHE A 110 -3.82 -4.51 8.60
C PHE A 110 -3.51 -4.08 10.04
N SER A 111 -3.67 -4.98 11.02
CA SER A 111 -3.46 -4.65 12.44
C SER A 111 -2.01 -4.25 12.73
N ASP A 112 -1.06 -4.87 12.01
CA ASP A 112 0.36 -4.56 12.09
C ASP A 112 0.95 -4.33 10.70
N THR A 113 1.82 -3.33 10.58
CA THR A 113 2.66 -3.14 9.38
C THR A 113 4.09 -3.52 9.70
N LYS A 114 4.70 -4.32 8.83
CA LYS A 114 6.07 -4.80 8.96
C LYS A 114 7.03 -3.90 8.20
N ARG A 115 8.23 -3.77 8.75
CA ARG A 115 9.34 -3.10 8.07
C ARG A 115 10.64 -3.73 8.51
N HIS A 116 11.58 -3.81 7.58
CA HIS A 116 12.95 -4.15 7.92
C HIS A 116 13.63 -2.94 8.56
N GLU A 117 14.54 -3.19 9.52
CA GLU A 117 15.27 -2.12 10.21
C GLU A 117 16.27 -1.41 9.29
N GLN A 118 16.86 -2.17 8.37
CA GLN A 118 17.90 -1.72 7.45
C GLN A 118 17.50 -1.96 5.99
N ALA A 119 17.79 -1.03 5.09
CA ALA A 119 17.55 -1.18 3.65
C ALA A 119 18.67 -1.93 2.91
N MET A 120 19.83 -2.07 3.54
CA MET A 120 20.98 -2.78 3.00
C MET A 120 21.71 -3.50 4.13
N LEU A 121 22.21 -4.70 3.81
CA LEU A 121 22.96 -5.59 4.68
C LEU A 121 24.16 -6.12 3.90
N PHE A 122 25.11 -6.71 4.63
CA PHE A 122 26.19 -7.47 4.05
C PHE A 122 26.24 -8.84 4.72
N GLN A 123 26.40 -9.87 3.90
CA GLN A 123 26.76 -11.19 4.36
C GLN A 123 28.25 -11.38 4.09
N ASP A 124 29.04 -11.59 5.15
CA ASP A 124 30.46 -11.89 4.99
C ASP A 124 30.61 -13.25 4.28
N ALA A 125 31.60 -13.36 3.39
CA ALA A 125 31.85 -14.61 2.68
C ALA A 125 32.57 -15.61 3.59
N ASP A 126 32.34 -16.90 3.36
CA ASP A 126 33.16 -17.95 3.96
C ASP A 126 34.55 -17.93 3.28
N GLY A 127 35.62 -17.70 4.06
CA GLY A 127 37.00 -17.68 3.56
C GLY A 127 37.43 -16.35 2.92
N GLU A 128 38.12 -16.40 1.78
CA GLU A 128 38.74 -15.22 1.14
C GLU A 128 37.81 -14.46 0.15
N GLY A 129 36.50 -14.68 0.22
CA GLY A 129 35.53 -14.01 -0.67
C GLY A 129 35.25 -12.55 -0.28
N ALA A 130 34.85 -11.73 -1.26
CA ALA A 130 34.30 -10.41 -0.98
C ALA A 130 32.91 -10.54 -0.32
N PRO A 131 32.54 -9.64 0.61
CA PRO A 131 31.24 -9.71 1.25
C PRO A 131 30.10 -9.47 0.23
N LEU A 132 29.00 -10.20 0.41
CA LEU A 132 27.82 -10.14 -0.46
C LEU A 132 26.90 -8.99 0.00
N PRO A 133 26.70 -7.94 -0.82
CA PRO A 133 25.71 -6.91 -0.51
C PRO A 133 24.29 -7.44 -0.74
N ILE A 134 23.40 -7.20 0.21
CA ILE A 134 21.97 -7.51 0.13
C ILE A 134 21.20 -6.21 0.28
N SER A 135 20.31 -5.88 -0.64
CA SER A 135 19.44 -4.71 -0.53
C SER A 135 17.98 -5.11 -0.63
N LEU A 136 17.15 -4.51 0.23
CA LEU A 136 15.71 -4.71 0.27
C LEU A 136 15.02 -3.52 -0.39
N ALA A 137 13.92 -3.77 -1.11
CA ALA A 137 13.09 -2.75 -1.73
C ALA A 137 11.63 -3.17 -1.75
N GLY A 138 10.72 -2.21 -1.94
CA GLY A 138 9.28 -2.46 -1.94
C GLY A 138 8.77 -3.00 -0.60
N ASP A 139 7.74 -3.84 -0.67
CA ASP A 139 7.05 -4.38 0.50
C ASP A 139 7.97 -5.25 1.39
N ALA A 140 9.03 -5.83 0.82
CA ALA A 140 10.04 -6.56 1.59
C ALA A 140 10.87 -5.66 2.52
N LEU A 141 10.99 -4.36 2.19
CA LEU A 141 11.62 -3.36 3.04
C LEU A 141 10.60 -2.68 3.95
N LEU A 142 9.47 -2.25 3.40
CA LEU A 142 8.48 -1.42 4.09
C LEU A 142 7.08 -1.76 3.58
N GLU A 143 6.33 -2.51 4.39
CA GLU A 143 4.96 -2.88 4.08
C GLU A 143 4.07 -1.64 3.99
N PRO A 144 3.35 -1.44 2.87
CA PRO A 144 2.48 -0.30 2.72
C PRO A 144 1.11 -0.53 3.36
N PHE A 145 0.63 0.48 4.09
CA PHE A 145 -0.79 0.55 4.42
C PHE A 145 -1.57 1.07 3.20
N TRP A 146 -2.23 0.19 2.45
CA TRP A 146 -2.84 0.51 1.15
C TRP A 146 -3.76 1.73 1.15
N PRO A 147 -4.56 2.00 2.21
CA PRO A 147 -5.41 3.19 2.26
C PRO A 147 -4.64 4.52 2.16
N THR A 148 -3.33 4.55 2.45
CA THR A 148 -2.48 5.76 2.30
C THR A 148 -2.01 5.99 0.87
N GLY A 149 -2.09 5.00 -0.02
CA GLY A 149 -1.64 5.11 -1.41
C GLY A 149 -0.12 5.25 -1.59
N LEU A 150 0.69 4.93 -0.57
CA LEU A 150 2.14 5.17 -0.60
C LEU A 150 2.97 4.01 -1.17
N GLY A 151 2.38 2.84 -1.40
CA GLY A 151 3.10 1.63 -1.82
C GLY A 151 3.91 1.82 -3.10
N CYS A 152 3.28 2.30 -4.17
CA CYS A 152 3.96 2.48 -5.45
C CYS A 152 5.12 3.49 -5.37
N ILE A 153 4.88 4.68 -4.83
CA ILE A 153 5.93 5.71 -4.76
C ILE A 153 7.09 5.25 -3.88
N ARG A 154 6.82 4.66 -2.71
CA ARG A 154 7.89 4.18 -1.83
C ARG A 154 8.63 2.96 -2.42
N GLY A 155 7.93 2.08 -3.13
CA GLY A 155 8.54 0.94 -3.82
C GLY A 155 9.51 1.37 -4.92
N PHE A 156 9.09 2.29 -5.79
CA PHE A 156 9.96 2.81 -6.86
C PHE A 156 11.16 3.59 -6.31
N LEU A 157 10.92 4.47 -5.34
CA LEU A 157 12.00 5.24 -4.72
C LEU A 157 12.99 4.33 -3.98
N GLY A 158 12.49 3.33 -3.24
CA GLY A 158 13.32 2.33 -2.58
C GLY A 158 14.14 1.50 -3.57
N GLY A 159 13.56 1.11 -4.71
CA GLY A 159 14.31 0.42 -5.78
C GLY A 159 15.44 1.27 -6.35
N LEU A 160 15.21 2.57 -6.59
CA LEU A 160 16.25 3.50 -7.03
C LEU A 160 17.33 3.69 -5.96
N ASP A 161 16.95 3.75 -4.68
CA ASP A 161 17.88 3.81 -3.55
C ASP A 161 18.77 2.58 -3.49
N SER A 162 18.21 1.38 -3.66
CA SER A 162 18.96 0.13 -3.74
C SER A 162 20.01 0.17 -4.85
N VAL A 163 19.64 0.61 -6.06
CA VAL A 163 20.58 0.74 -7.18
C VAL A 163 21.69 1.73 -6.84
N ALA A 164 21.39 2.86 -6.22
CA ALA A 164 22.39 3.86 -5.84
C ALA A 164 23.37 3.33 -4.78
N CYS A 165 22.89 2.58 -3.79
CA CYS A 165 23.72 2.04 -2.71
C CYS A 165 24.60 0.88 -3.20
N LEU A 166 24.04 -0.03 -3.99
CA LEU A 166 24.81 -1.09 -4.65
C LEU A 166 25.86 -0.49 -5.60
N SER A 167 25.50 0.54 -6.36
CA SER A 167 26.46 1.25 -7.22
C SER A 167 27.61 1.88 -6.44
N THR A 168 27.35 2.40 -5.23
CA THR A 168 28.42 2.89 -4.35
C THR A 168 29.35 1.75 -3.96
N TRP A 169 28.81 0.65 -3.44
CA TRP A 169 29.60 -0.53 -3.07
C TRP A 169 30.48 -1.03 -4.23
N PHE A 170 29.91 -1.30 -5.40
CA PHE A 170 30.66 -1.87 -6.53
C PHE A 170 31.71 -0.91 -7.11
N LYS A 171 31.58 0.40 -6.88
CA LYS A 171 32.56 1.39 -7.35
C LYS A 171 33.71 1.60 -6.38
N THR A 172 33.44 1.52 -5.07
CA THR A 172 34.42 1.92 -4.05
C THR A 172 34.96 0.76 -3.23
N GLY A 173 34.23 -0.35 -3.15
CA GLY A 173 34.53 -1.43 -2.21
C GLY A 173 34.38 -1.00 -0.74
N ASP A 174 33.78 0.16 -0.48
CA ASP A 174 33.60 0.72 0.86
C ASP A 174 32.22 0.35 1.40
N ARG A 175 32.22 -0.62 2.32
CA ARG A 175 31.01 -1.13 2.98
C ARG A 175 30.32 -0.06 3.81
N ASP A 176 31.09 0.72 4.57
CA ASP A 176 30.54 1.72 5.49
C ASP A 176 29.93 2.88 4.72
N GLN A 177 30.54 3.28 3.61
CA GLN A 177 29.98 4.29 2.71
C GLN A 177 28.65 3.84 2.10
N ALA A 178 28.55 2.58 1.65
CA ALA A 178 27.31 2.04 1.08
C ALA A 178 26.20 1.94 2.14
N LEU A 179 26.51 1.45 3.34
CA LEU A 179 25.56 1.36 4.46
C LEU A 179 25.08 2.74 4.92
N ALA A 180 25.98 3.72 5.07
CA ALA A 180 25.61 5.07 5.46
C ALA A 180 24.69 5.74 4.42
N LYS A 181 24.93 5.49 3.13
CA LYS A 181 24.05 5.96 2.06
C LYS A 181 22.68 5.31 2.12
N ALA A 182 22.62 4.00 2.32
CA ALA A 182 21.37 3.24 2.46
C ALA A 182 20.56 3.71 3.67
N GLU A 183 21.19 3.97 4.82
CA GLU A 183 20.51 4.46 6.01
C GLU A 183 19.89 5.84 5.79
N ARG A 184 20.63 6.77 5.19
CA ARG A 184 20.12 8.12 4.88
C ARG A 184 18.96 8.08 3.90
N ALA A 185 19.12 7.34 2.81
CA ALA A 185 18.08 7.17 1.81
C ALA A 185 16.82 6.54 2.43
N TYR A 186 16.97 5.51 3.26
CA TYR A 186 15.83 4.86 3.92
C TYR A 186 15.13 5.78 4.94
N ARG A 187 15.88 6.62 5.65
CA ARG A 187 15.31 7.64 6.54
C ARG A 187 14.47 8.65 5.76
N ALA A 188 14.96 9.11 4.61
CA ALA A 188 14.22 10.00 3.72
C ALA A 188 12.98 9.31 3.10
N LEU A 189 13.10 8.05 2.68
CA LEU A 189 11.99 7.26 2.15
C LEU A 189 10.83 7.15 3.15
N LYS A 190 11.14 6.95 4.43
CA LYS A 190 10.14 6.86 5.51
C LYS A 190 9.40 8.18 5.76
N SER A 191 9.99 9.33 5.43
CA SER A 191 9.32 10.63 5.60
C SER A 191 8.41 10.99 4.43
N VAL A 192 8.49 10.29 3.30
CA VAL A 192 7.61 10.53 2.15
C VAL A 192 6.17 10.23 2.54
N ASP A 193 5.32 11.24 2.44
CA ASP A 193 3.89 11.19 2.72
C ASP A 193 3.12 11.94 1.62
N SER A 194 1.88 11.53 1.35
CA SER A 194 1.09 12.07 0.23
C SER A 194 0.69 13.53 0.46
N GLN A 195 0.47 13.95 1.71
CA GLN A 195 0.09 15.32 2.06
C GLN A 195 1.29 16.26 2.10
N THR A 196 2.49 15.74 2.32
CA THR A 196 3.73 16.53 2.47
C THR A 196 4.79 16.20 1.40
N LYS A 197 4.37 15.61 0.27
CA LYS A 197 5.27 15.18 -0.80
C LYS A 197 6.18 16.30 -1.29
N ASP A 198 5.67 17.54 -1.40
CA ASP A 198 6.45 18.66 -1.93
C ASP A 198 7.50 19.16 -0.93
N MET A 199 7.33 18.85 0.37
CA MET A 199 8.31 19.13 1.41
C MET A 199 9.42 18.08 1.47
N THR A 200 9.15 16.86 1.03
CA THR A 200 10.08 15.73 1.14
C THR A 200 10.77 15.38 -0.19
N LEU A 201 10.10 15.58 -1.31
CA LEU A 201 10.55 15.26 -2.65
C LEU A 201 10.82 16.51 -3.50
N LYS A 202 11.87 16.43 -4.31
CA LYS A 202 12.19 17.37 -5.39
C LYS A 202 11.25 17.17 -6.60
N PRO A 203 11.17 18.12 -7.55
CA PRO A 203 10.42 17.94 -8.79
C PRO A 203 10.86 16.67 -9.53
N ASP A 204 9.88 15.92 -10.04
CA ASP A 204 10.09 14.62 -10.71
C ASP A 204 10.99 14.70 -11.95
N SER A 205 10.96 15.83 -12.68
CA SER A 205 11.87 16.10 -13.81
C SER A 205 13.36 16.02 -13.46
N GLU A 206 13.73 16.25 -12.19
CA GLU A 206 15.10 16.21 -11.70
C GLU A 206 15.53 14.80 -11.27
N TRP A 207 14.59 13.87 -11.10
CA TRP A 207 14.86 12.57 -10.47
C TRP A 207 15.82 11.73 -11.29
N ARG A 208 16.84 11.21 -10.63
CA ARG A 208 17.81 10.23 -11.14
C ARG A 208 18.03 9.16 -10.07
N ILE A 209 18.91 8.20 -10.36
CA ILE A 209 19.29 7.14 -9.42
C ILE A 209 19.77 7.71 -8.09
N GLU A 210 20.55 8.80 -8.09
CA GLU A 210 21.10 9.38 -6.87
C GLU A 210 20.00 9.93 -5.93
N PRO A 211 19.90 9.46 -4.66
CA PRO A 211 18.85 9.89 -3.73
C PRO A 211 18.77 11.41 -3.54
N ALA A 212 19.91 12.12 -3.57
CA ALA A 212 19.95 13.58 -3.46
C ALA A 212 19.26 14.33 -4.61
N THR A 213 18.96 13.65 -5.72
CA THR A 213 18.16 14.23 -6.83
C THR A 213 16.65 14.08 -6.61
N ARG A 214 16.25 13.24 -5.64
CA ARG A 214 14.84 12.90 -5.36
C ARG A 214 14.37 13.46 -4.02
N TYR A 215 15.17 13.32 -2.97
CA TYR A 215 14.84 13.76 -1.62
C TYR A 215 15.42 15.15 -1.34
N ARG A 216 14.66 15.99 -0.63
CA ARG A 216 15.12 17.33 -0.23
C ARG A 216 16.10 17.34 0.94
N HIS A 217 16.04 16.34 1.82
CA HIS A 217 16.78 16.29 3.08
C HIS A 217 17.83 15.15 3.13
N MET A 218 18.67 15.06 2.10
CA MET A 218 19.78 14.09 1.99
C MET A 218 21.10 14.59 2.55
#